data_AF-W7FP51-F1
#
_entry.id   AF-W7FP51-F1
#
_cell.length_a   1.000
_cell.length_b   1.000
_cell.length_c   1.000
_cell.angle_alpha   90.00
_cell.angle_beta   90.00
_cell.angle_gamma   90.00
#
_symmetry.space_group_name_H-M   'P 1'
#
loop_
_entity.id
_entity.type
_entity.pdbx_description
1 polymer ?
#
loop_
_entity_poly.entity_id
_entity_poly.type
_entity_poly.pdbx_seq_one_letter_code
_entity_poly.pdbx_strand_id
1 'polypeptide(L)'
;MRVFWVVLCYLDTLVNILNIKIQVISLLPNIKNYPFPFNFDYSKIEWNRKLAELSTYTDDKIKNTSGSNIKEVEHQYNRGEIKIPEGVVGHGYESIRELFPELVDELIVWNYDKELKREKKLYEITYDVLKKFERNVKVYNNDLLQNMNAVLRPLYKSIVHNDIRLLRLMCGDNMDLNINTIGQLMVNGKTVSNYLTNISFETNMEYIADDIKSSINKQITLNHGKLLHLSSEHMKLQRYVKLLHFIVVRIPLVYFRSANNFLLMFQINAMIILEERLNTVLNLNYLEHLNLGRNYYTVNVDTLNFLLNDMLRITKSTIDTEVHRAFVKMNKVLNGDLKCLLAIFLYILNDAMSENTKSIQSLEGETQDDINNHPILSNLHKILLDEKNNIKLLKEKFEMFVQNVFNFDINEPSVRNLQQKLYEFRKGEIMSVFYTIVHQLITMRQIIKYKEFVDDLQKKGQKYRSLYRKIIDRFVVPQSSGILTFHTDEYDLLLRDFLHIREKGNIHFNLLGGNRTLRTLLQLCLFEINKLKIINKLYIELMEAIDILHEASVEDPNEKIMSKKKIVFYIYVLNKFNNRWV
;
A
#
# COMPACT_ATOMS: atom_id res chain seq x y z
N MET A 1 -67.24 5.93 -6.92
CA MET A 1 -66.07 5.04 -7.16
C MET A 1 -65.26 5.42 -8.41
N ARG A 2 -65.86 5.79 -9.56
CA ARG A 2 -65.10 6.19 -10.77
C ARG A 2 -64.31 7.50 -10.65
N VAL A 3 -64.82 8.48 -9.91
CA VAL A 3 -64.13 9.77 -9.70
C VAL A 3 -62.88 9.61 -8.82
N PHE A 4 -62.89 8.68 -7.86
CA PHE A 4 -61.74 8.41 -6.98
C PHE A 4 -60.58 7.73 -7.73
N TRP A 5 -60.90 6.86 -8.70
CA TRP A 5 -59.91 6.24 -9.59
C TRP A 5 -59.30 7.24 -10.57
N VAL A 6 -60.10 8.16 -11.13
CA VAL A 6 -59.58 9.22 -11.99
C VAL A 6 -58.68 10.18 -11.20
N VAL A 7 -59.04 10.51 -9.96
CA VAL A 7 -58.20 11.34 -9.08
C VAL A 7 -56.92 10.60 -8.65
N LEU A 8 -56.97 9.29 -8.39
CA LEU A 8 -55.77 8.47 -8.12
C LEU A 8 -54.87 8.32 -9.34
N CYS A 9 -55.42 8.10 -10.53
CA CYS A 9 -54.64 8.08 -11.78
C CYS A 9 -54.06 9.46 -12.08
N TYR A 10 -54.80 10.54 -11.81
CA TYR A 10 -54.29 11.90 -11.95
C TYR A 10 -53.20 12.22 -10.93
N LEU A 11 -53.33 11.75 -9.67
CA LEU A 11 -52.31 11.84 -8.63
C LEU A 11 -51.09 10.97 -8.95
N ASP A 12 -51.26 9.80 -9.57
CA ASP A 12 -50.17 8.93 -10.00
C ASP A 12 -49.46 9.52 -11.23
N THR A 13 -50.19 10.12 -12.18
CA THR A 13 -49.58 10.96 -13.21
C THR A 13 -48.97 12.22 -12.62
N LEU A 14 -49.53 12.84 -11.57
CA LEU A 14 -48.95 14.00 -10.90
C LEU A 14 -47.71 13.61 -10.10
N VAL A 15 -47.64 12.40 -9.55
CA VAL A 15 -46.44 11.83 -8.91
C VAL A 15 -45.43 11.40 -9.98
N ASN A 16 -45.86 10.98 -11.17
CA ASN A 16 -44.99 10.73 -12.31
C ASN A 16 -44.53 12.02 -13.04
N ILE A 17 -45.30 13.11 -12.94
CA ILE A 17 -45.00 14.45 -13.47
C ILE A 17 -44.29 15.32 -12.42
N LEU A 18 -44.48 15.10 -11.11
CA LEU A 18 -43.68 15.66 -10.00
C LEU A 18 -42.44 14.81 -9.71
N ASN A 19 -42.44 13.54 -10.11
CA ASN A 19 -41.27 12.90 -10.72
C ASN A 19 -41.01 13.52 -12.11
N ILE A 20 -41.03 14.86 -12.21
CA ILE A 20 -39.83 15.57 -12.65
C ILE A 20 -38.73 14.84 -11.92
N LYS A 21 -38.17 13.86 -12.61
CA LYS A 21 -36.75 13.67 -12.72
C LYS A 21 -36.06 14.58 -11.70
N ILE A 22 -35.96 14.10 -10.46
CA ILE A 22 -34.69 14.14 -9.77
C ILE A 22 -33.77 13.17 -10.55
N GLN A 23 -33.69 13.32 -11.88
CA GLN A 23 -32.43 13.32 -12.57
C GLN A 23 -31.71 14.44 -11.86
N VAL A 24 -30.93 14.02 -10.86
CA VAL A 24 -29.71 14.65 -10.42
C VAL A 24 -29.52 15.96 -11.17
N ILE A 25 -29.72 17.10 -10.51
CA ILE A 25 -29.15 18.34 -11.02
C ILE A 25 -27.68 18.00 -11.19
N SER A 26 -27.28 17.72 -12.43
CA SER A 26 -25.88 17.50 -12.74
C SER A 26 -25.19 18.74 -12.22
N LEU A 27 -24.18 18.57 -11.37
CA LEU A 27 -23.33 19.67 -10.93
C LEU A 27 -22.66 20.37 -12.14
N LEU A 28 -22.73 19.75 -13.32
CA LEU A 28 -22.29 20.22 -14.62
C LEU A 28 -23.50 20.19 -15.60
N PRO A 29 -24.35 21.23 -15.63
CA PRO A 29 -25.49 21.26 -16.53
C PRO A 29 -25.06 21.38 -18.00
N ASN A 30 -25.73 20.62 -18.88
CA ASN A 30 -25.48 20.58 -20.32
C ASN A 30 -25.87 21.91 -21.00
N ILE A 31 -24.86 22.72 -21.38
CA ILE A 31 -25.08 23.99 -22.08
C ILE A 31 -25.42 23.78 -23.57
N LYS A 32 -25.01 22.66 -24.19
CA LYS A 32 -25.27 22.34 -25.61
C LYS A 32 -26.74 22.04 -25.90
N ASN A 33 -27.52 21.64 -24.89
CA ASN A 33 -28.98 21.49 -24.97
C ASN A 33 -29.73 22.83 -25.02
N TYR A 34 -29.03 23.96 -24.83
CA TYR A 34 -29.56 25.30 -24.98
C TYR A 34 -28.87 25.99 -26.16
N PRO A 35 -29.22 25.62 -27.42
CA PRO A 35 -28.66 26.28 -28.59
C PRO A 35 -29.08 27.75 -28.55
N PHE A 36 -28.13 28.65 -28.25
CA PHE A 36 -28.34 30.08 -28.44
C PHE A 36 -28.31 30.35 -29.95
N PRO A 37 -29.42 30.81 -30.56
CA PRO A 37 -29.58 30.82 -32.01
C PRO A 37 -28.89 32.01 -32.71
N PHE A 38 -27.93 32.69 -32.07
CA PHE A 38 -27.35 33.92 -32.60
C PHE A 38 -25.82 33.89 -32.57
N ASN A 39 -25.22 34.18 -33.75
CA ASN A 39 -23.82 34.55 -33.90
C ASN A 39 -23.58 35.89 -33.20
N PHE A 40 -23.29 35.85 -31.90
CA PHE A 40 -22.90 37.03 -31.13
C PHE A 40 -21.40 37.29 -31.28
N ASP A 41 -21.04 38.55 -31.51
CA ASP A 41 -19.66 39.05 -31.42
C ASP A 41 -19.27 39.17 -29.93
N TYR A 42 -18.68 38.09 -29.40
CA TYR A 42 -18.34 37.96 -27.97
C TYR A 42 -17.21 38.89 -27.51
N SER A 43 -16.50 39.57 -28.42
CA SER A 43 -15.55 40.63 -28.07
C SER A 43 -16.23 41.79 -27.32
N LYS A 44 -17.57 41.86 -27.38
CA LYS A 44 -18.41 42.89 -26.74
C LYS A 44 -19.29 42.36 -25.61
N ILE A 45 -19.27 41.07 -25.31
CA ILE A 45 -20.11 40.47 -24.26
C ILE A 45 -19.23 39.95 -23.12
N GLU A 46 -19.01 40.81 -22.13
CA GLU A 46 -18.59 40.35 -20.80
C GLU A 46 -19.79 39.69 -20.10
N TRP A 47 -19.72 38.38 -19.88
CA TRP A 47 -20.64 37.71 -18.95
C TRP A 47 -20.34 38.19 -17.52
N ASN A 48 -20.95 39.30 -17.13
CA ASN A 48 -20.90 39.81 -15.77
C ASN A 48 -21.77 38.92 -14.88
N ARG A 49 -21.19 37.80 -14.39
CA ARG A 49 -21.78 37.03 -13.28
C ARG A 49 -21.74 37.89 -12.02
N LYS A 50 -22.75 38.76 -11.83
CA LYS A 50 -22.93 39.61 -10.63
C LYS A 50 -23.08 38.85 -9.30
N LEU A 51 -22.95 37.52 -9.29
CA LEU A 51 -22.94 36.67 -8.08
C LEU A 51 -21.58 35.99 -7.81
N ALA A 52 -20.58 36.19 -8.67
CA ALA A 52 -19.19 35.81 -8.37
C ALA A 52 -18.42 37.09 -8.00
N GLU A 53 -17.67 37.05 -6.90
CA GLU A 53 -16.74 38.12 -6.51
C GLU A 53 -15.94 38.57 -7.74
N LEU A 54 -16.04 39.85 -8.09
CA LEU A 54 -15.30 40.49 -9.17
C LEU A 54 -13.80 40.40 -8.88
N SER A 55 -13.18 39.29 -9.29
CA SER A 55 -11.73 39.20 -9.38
C SER A 55 -11.30 39.83 -10.70
N THR A 56 -10.95 41.12 -10.65
CA THR A 56 -10.36 41.86 -11.77
C THR A 56 -8.95 41.32 -12.05
N TYR A 57 -8.85 40.23 -12.82
CA TYR A 57 -7.57 39.77 -13.37
C TYR A 57 -7.53 40.11 -14.87
N THR A 58 -6.57 40.96 -15.26
CA THR A 58 -6.18 41.19 -16.65
C THR A 58 -5.43 39.98 -17.16
N ASP A 59 -5.97 39.29 -18.15
CA ASP A 59 -5.68 37.87 -18.30
C ASP A 59 -5.56 37.42 -19.76
N ASP A 60 -4.72 38.08 -20.56
CA ASP A 60 -4.69 37.87 -22.02
C ASP A 60 -3.28 37.82 -22.63
N LYS A 61 -2.35 37.02 -22.06
CA LYS A 61 -1.04 36.76 -22.70
C LYS A 61 -0.88 35.37 -23.34
N ILE A 62 -1.73 34.41 -23.00
CA ILE A 62 -1.62 33.04 -23.54
C ILE A 62 -2.43 32.98 -24.83
N LYS A 63 -1.74 32.74 -25.94
CA LYS A 63 -2.34 32.57 -27.27
C LYS A 63 -1.98 31.21 -27.83
N ASN A 64 -2.89 30.60 -28.56
CA ASN A 64 -2.60 29.37 -29.29
C ASN A 64 -1.75 29.70 -30.53
N THR A 65 -1.23 28.70 -31.24
CA THR A 65 -0.35 28.95 -32.40
C THR A 65 -1.07 29.67 -33.55
N SER A 66 -2.41 29.68 -33.56
CA SER A 66 -3.26 30.47 -34.48
C SER A 66 -3.53 31.91 -34.01
N GLY A 67 -3.02 32.32 -32.85
CA GLY A 67 -3.19 33.67 -32.31
C GLY A 67 -4.46 33.91 -31.48
N SER A 68 -5.34 32.92 -31.34
CA SER A 68 -6.54 32.99 -30.49
C SER A 68 -6.16 32.93 -29.02
N ASN A 69 -6.82 33.72 -28.18
CA ASN A 69 -6.55 33.69 -26.76
C ASN A 69 -7.14 32.42 -26.10
N ILE A 70 -6.60 32.02 -24.95
CA ILE A 70 -7.03 30.79 -24.27
C ILE A 70 -8.48 30.79 -23.78
N LYS A 71 -9.08 31.95 -23.51
CA LYS A 71 -10.51 32.04 -23.19
C LYS A 71 -11.37 31.79 -24.41
N GLU A 72 -11.01 32.36 -25.56
CA GLU A 72 -11.66 32.11 -26.85
C GLU A 72 -11.64 30.62 -27.18
N VAL A 73 -10.49 29.96 -27.02
CA VAL A 73 -10.36 28.51 -27.27
C VAL A 73 -11.23 27.70 -26.30
N GLU A 74 -11.27 28.05 -25.01
CA GLU A 74 -12.17 27.41 -24.04
C GLU A 74 -13.65 27.60 -24.42
N HIS A 75 -14.03 28.80 -24.88
CA HIS A 75 -15.40 29.07 -25.36
C HIS A 75 -15.74 28.31 -26.65
N GLN A 76 -14.80 28.17 -27.58
CA GLN A 76 -14.97 27.35 -28.79
C GLN A 76 -15.18 25.88 -28.43
N TYR A 77 -14.41 25.35 -27.47
CA TYR A 77 -14.59 24.00 -26.96
C TYR A 77 -15.97 23.78 -26.30
N ASN A 78 -16.38 24.67 -25.39
CA ASN A 78 -17.66 24.57 -24.70
C ASN A 78 -18.86 24.66 -25.67
N ARG A 79 -18.72 25.39 -26.79
CA ARG A 79 -19.72 25.45 -27.88
C ARG A 79 -19.71 24.22 -28.81
N GLY A 80 -18.73 23.33 -28.68
CA GLY A 80 -18.57 22.16 -29.53
C GLY A 80 -17.95 22.45 -30.91
N GLU A 81 -17.34 23.62 -31.08
CA GLU A 81 -16.60 24.00 -32.30
C GLU A 81 -15.27 23.24 -32.38
N ILE A 82 -14.64 23.01 -31.22
CA ILE A 82 -13.51 22.10 -31.07
C ILE A 82 -14.05 20.73 -30.70
N LYS A 83 -13.77 19.72 -31.53
CA LYS A 83 -14.13 18.33 -31.28
C LYS A 83 -12.88 17.53 -30.95
N ILE A 84 -12.97 16.68 -29.93
CA ILE A 84 -11.90 15.74 -29.64
C ILE A 84 -12.03 14.57 -30.64
N PRO A 85 -10.94 14.16 -31.31
CA PRO A 85 -10.96 13.03 -32.22
C PRO A 85 -11.44 11.74 -31.55
N GLU A 86 -12.12 10.89 -32.31
CA GLU A 86 -12.59 9.59 -31.83
C GLU A 86 -11.42 8.72 -31.34
N GLY A 87 -11.58 8.10 -30.17
CA GLY A 87 -10.58 7.20 -29.59
C GLY A 87 -9.45 7.86 -28.79
N VAL A 88 -9.47 9.19 -28.58
CA VAL A 88 -8.48 9.90 -27.76
C VAL A 88 -8.90 9.99 -26.29
N VAL A 89 -10.18 10.25 -26.04
CA VAL A 89 -10.92 10.15 -24.78
C VAL A 89 -12.39 9.87 -25.19
N GLY A 90 -13.25 9.42 -24.29
CA GLY A 90 -14.64 9.06 -24.62
C GLY A 90 -15.43 10.14 -25.39
N HIS A 91 -16.48 9.75 -26.11
CA HIS A 91 -17.22 10.72 -26.92
C HIS A 91 -18.07 11.67 -26.06
N GLY A 92 -18.18 12.92 -26.49
CA GLY A 92 -19.32 13.78 -26.14
C GLY A 92 -19.16 14.74 -24.97
N TYR A 93 -17.96 14.97 -24.44
CA TYR A 93 -17.80 15.86 -23.27
C TYR A 93 -18.26 17.29 -23.52
N GLU A 94 -18.92 17.85 -22.52
CA GLU A 94 -19.67 19.10 -22.61
C GLU A 94 -18.93 20.28 -21.96
N SER A 95 -17.93 19.99 -21.12
CA SER A 95 -17.06 20.97 -20.49
C SER A 95 -15.65 20.44 -20.21
N ILE A 96 -14.68 21.34 -20.03
CA ILE A 96 -13.30 20.99 -19.63
C ILE A 96 -13.25 20.21 -18.31
N ARG A 97 -14.23 20.43 -17.41
CA ARG A 97 -14.33 19.72 -16.13
C ARG A 97 -14.68 18.25 -16.31
N GLU A 98 -15.52 17.92 -17.29
CA GLU A 98 -15.84 16.52 -17.62
C GLU A 98 -14.69 15.83 -18.35
N LEU A 99 -13.96 16.58 -19.18
CA LEU A 99 -12.76 16.11 -19.85
C LEU A 99 -11.64 15.75 -18.86
N PHE A 100 -11.56 16.46 -17.73
CA PHE A 100 -10.42 16.32 -16.82
C PHE A 100 -10.26 14.90 -16.24
N PRO A 101 -11.26 14.27 -15.59
CA PRO A 101 -11.14 12.89 -15.09
C PRO A 101 -10.79 11.86 -16.16
N GLU A 102 -11.28 12.04 -17.38
CA GLU A 102 -11.07 11.13 -18.50
C GLU A 102 -9.64 11.22 -19.02
N LEU A 103 -9.12 12.44 -19.12
CA LEU A 103 -7.72 12.67 -19.44
C LEU A 103 -6.79 12.14 -18.33
N VAL A 104 -7.21 12.21 -17.06
CA VAL A 104 -6.49 11.57 -15.96
C VAL A 104 -6.54 10.04 -16.10
N ASP A 105 -7.67 9.44 -16.47
CA ASP A 105 -7.76 7.99 -16.64
C ASP A 105 -6.86 7.50 -17.79
N GLU A 106 -6.88 8.20 -18.94
CA GLU A 106 -6.10 7.86 -20.15
C GLU A 106 -4.61 8.16 -20.04
N LEU A 107 -4.21 9.26 -19.38
CA LEU A 107 -2.80 9.63 -19.27
C LEU A 107 -2.15 9.13 -17.98
N ILE A 108 -2.85 9.15 -16.86
CA ILE A 108 -2.24 8.84 -15.55
C ILE A 108 -2.53 7.40 -15.15
N VAL A 109 -3.78 6.94 -15.30
CA VAL A 109 -4.23 5.64 -14.77
C VAL A 109 -4.03 4.47 -15.74
N TRP A 110 -3.85 4.73 -17.04
CA TRP A 110 -3.84 3.71 -18.10
C TRP A 110 -2.98 2.46 -17.82
N ASN A 111 -1.81 2.60 -17.22
CA ASN A 111 -0.87 1.50 -16.94
C ASN A 111 -0.99 0.92 -15.52
N TYR A 112 -2.03 1.29 -14.76
CA TYR A 112 -2.22 0.92 -13.35
C TYR A 112 -1.95 -0.56 -13.05
N ASP A 113 -2.61 -1.48 -13.79
CA ASP A 113 -2.49 -2.92 -13.53
C ASP A 113 -1.07 -3.45 -13.78
N LYS A 114 -0.37 -2.90 -14.78
CA LYS A 114 1.00 -3.25 -15.11
C LYS A 114 1.96 -2.80 -14.00
N GLU A 115 1.79 -1.57 -13.52
CA GLU A 115 2.62 -1.03 -12.44
C GLU A 115 2.32 -1.70 -11.09
N LEU A 116 1.06 -2.03 -10.80
CA LEU A 116 0.69 -2.80 -9.60
C LEU A 116 1.35 -4.19 -9.60
N LYS A 117 1.33 -4.88 -10.75
CA LYS A 117 2.00 -6.19 -10.90
C LYS A 117 3.51 -6.09 -10.69
N ARG A 118 4.15 -5.06 -11.25
CA ARG A 118 5.59 -4.78 -11.06
C ARG A 118 5.91 -4.55 -9.59
N GLU A 119 5.06 -3.79 -8.89
CA GLU A 119 5.23 -3.55 -7.46
C GLU A 119 5.10 -4.83 -6.63
N LYS A 120 4.03 -5.63 -6.85
CA LYS A 120 3.83 -6.89 -6.14
C LYS A 120 5.05 -7.80 -6.27
N LYS A 121 5.62 -7.91 -7.48
CA LYS A 121 6.85 -8.68 -7.72
C LYS A 121 8.05 -8.14 -6.95
N LEU A 122 8.23 -6.82 -6.86
CA LEU A 122 9.30 -6.22 -6.06
C LEU A 122 9.15 -6.55 -4.56
N TYR A 123 7.93 -6.52 -4.05
CA TYR A 123 7.62 -6.90 -2.66
C TYR A 123 7.88 -8.38 -2.40
N GLU A 124 7.51 -9.26 -3.33
CA GLU A 124 7.78 -10.70 -3.28
C GLU A 124 9.29 -10.99 -3.23
N ILE A 125 10.06 -10.40 -4.14
CA ILE A 125 11.54 -10.53 -4.15
C ILE A 125 12.14 -10.04 -2.82
N THR A 126 11.65 -8.90 -2.32
CA THR A 126 12.11 -8.35 -1.05
C THR A 126 11.79 -9.29 0.12
N TYR A 127 10.59 -9.87 0.12
CA TYR A 127 10.19 -10.87 1.11
C TYR A 127 11.11 -12.09 1.08
N ASP A 128 11.42 -12.62 -0.10
CA ASP A 128 12.27 -13.79 -0.26
C ASP A 128 13.71 -13.53 0.22
N VAL A 129 14.28 -12.37 -0.10
CA VAL A 129 15.60 -11.94 0.38
C VAL A 129 15.62 -11.87 1.91
N LEU A 130 14.62 -11.20 2.51
CA LEU A 130 14.52 -11.11 3.97
C LEU A 130 14.32 -12.48 4.62
N LYS A 131 13.54 -13.37 4.00
CA LYS A 131 13.27 -14.72 4.53
C LYS A 131 14.50 -15.62 4.43
N LYS A 132 15.29 -15.49 3.37
CA LYS A 132 16.60 -16.14 3.26
C LYS A 132 17.55 -15.62 4.33
N PHE A 133 17.60 -14.30 4.56
CA PHE A 133 18.41 -13.71 5.61
C PHE A 133 17.99 -14.20 7.00
N GLU A 134 16.68 -14.19 7.31
CA GLU A 134 16.11 -14.74 8.55
C GLU A 134 16.56 -16.19 8.79
N ARG A 135 16.43 -17.05 7.77
CA ARG A 135 16.88 -18.45 7.84
C ARG A 135 18.37 -18.55 8.12
N ASN A 136 19.20 -17.76 7.45
CA ASN A 136 20.65 -17.76 7.65
C ASN A 136 21.04 -17.36 9.09
N VAL A 137 20.38 -16.35 9.65
CA VAL A 137 20.61 -15.94 11.05
C VAL A 137 20.18 -17.05 12.01
N LYS A 138 19.03 -17.68 11.77
CA LYS A 138 18.53 -18.80 12.60
C LYS A 138 19.45 -20.02 12.58
N VAL A 139 19.88 -20.45 11.39
CA VAL A 139 20.84 -21.56 11.24
C VAL A 139 22.10 -21.25 12.03
N TYR A 140 22.63 -20.04 11.89
CA TYR A 140 23.81 -19.62 12.62
C TYR A 140 23.62 -19.65 14.14
N ASN A 141 22.52 -19.11 14.66
CA ASN A 141 22.20 -19.17 16.09
C ASN A 141 22.15 -20.62 16.61
N ASN A 142 21.57 -21.54 15.83
CA ASN A 142 21.50 -22.95 16.21
C ASN A 142 22.87 -23.62 16.20
N ASP A 143 23.66 -23.44 15.14
CA ASP A 143 25.01 -24.00 15.03
C ASP A 143 25.91 -23.49 16.15
N LEU A 144 25.78 -22.20 16.45
CA LEU A 144 26.48 -21.52 17.53
C LEU A 144 26.18 -22.17 18.88
N LEU A 145 24.89 -22.29 19.26
CA LEU A 145 24.49 -22.96 20.49
C LEU A 145 24.94 -24.43 20.56
N GLN A 146 24.91 -25.16 19.45
CA GLN A 146 25.38 -26.56 19.40
C GLN A 146 26.89 -26.68 19.60
N ASN A 147 27.68 -25.92 18.85
CA ASN A 147 29.14 -25.92 18.97
C ASN A 147 29.57 -25.50 20.38
N MET A 148 28.89 -24.52 20.92
CA MET A 148 29.11 -24.03 22.28
C MET A 148 28.79 -25.06 23.35
N ASN A 149 27.66 -25.77 23.23
CA ASN A 149 27.35 -26.86 24.13
C ASN A 149 28.43 -27.93 24.11
N ALA A 150 29.07 -28.18 22.96
CA ALA A 150 30.21 -29.10 22.87
C ALA A 150 31.44 -28.56 23.61
N VAL A 151 31.80 -27.29 23.43
CA VAL A 151 32.94 -26.63 24.12
C VAL A 151 32.75 -26.56 25.63
N LEU A 152 31.53 -26.26 26.09
CA LEU A 152 31.22 -26.10 27.52
C LEU A 152 30.86 -27.42 28.21
N ARG A 153 30.64 -28.52 27.47
CA ARG A 153 30.25 -29.82 28.04
C ARG A 153 31.18 -30.32 29.14
N PRO A 154 32.52 -30.21 29.04
CA PRO A 154 33.43 -30.65 30.09
C PRO A 154 33.25 -29.85 31.39
N LEU A 155 33.10 -28.51 31.26
CA LEU A 155 32.82 -27.62 32.39
C LEU A 155 31.45 -27.87 33.01
N TYR A 156 30.44 -28.11 32.18
CA TYR A 156 29.10 -28.40 32.67
C TYR A 156 29.10 -29.71 33.46
N LYS A 157 29.75 -30.78 32.98
CA LYS A 157 29.82 -32.07 33.68
C LYS A 157 30.48 -31.96 35.07
N SER A 158 31.47 -31.10 35.26
CA SER A 158 32.10 -30.90 36.57
C SER A 158 31.21 -30.15 37.56
N ILE A 159 30.26 -29.35 37.08
CA ILE A 159 29.29 -28.58 37.89
C ILE A 159 28.03 -29.41 38.24
N VAL A 160 27.64 -30.36 37.39
CA VAL A 160 26.28 -30.95 37.34
C VAL A 160 25.91 -31.93 38.47
N HIS A 161 26.84 -32.48 39.25
CA HIS A 161 26.49 -33.50 40.27
C HIS A 161 25.88 -32.95 41.57
N ASN A 162 26.10 -31.67 41.93
CA ASN A 162 25.68 -31.14 43.24
C ASN A 162 24.54 -30.10 43.21
N ASP A 163 24.16 -29.54 42.04
CA ASP A 163 23.59 -28.17 42.01
C ASP A 163 22.25 -27.94 41.24
N ILE A 164 21.50 -28.99 40.86
CA ILE A 164 20.26 -28.83 40.06
C ILE A 164 19.16 -27.98 40.74
N ARG A 165 19.01 -28.07 42.08
CA ARG A 165 18.08 -27.22 42.84
C ARG A 165 18.54 -25.76 42.88
N LEU A 166 19.84 -25.54 42.90
CA LEU A 166 20.47 -24.23 43.03
C LEU A 166 20.45 -23.47 41.69
N LEU A 167 20.67 -24.18 40.58
CA LEU A 167 20.49 -23.68 39.21
C LEU A 167 19.04 -23.24 38.93
N ARG A 168 18.05 -23.95 39.49
CA ARG A 168 16.63 -23.54 39.45
C ARG A 168 16.38 -22.25 40.23
N LEU A 169 17.00 -22.07 41.39
CA LEU A 169 16.92 -20.83 42.18
C LEU A 169 17.60 -19.64 41.49
N MET A 170 18.70 -19.89 40.77
CA MET A 170 19.41 -18.86 40.00
C MET A 170 18.63 -18.38 38.78
N CYS A 171 17.97 -19.26 38.04
CA CYS A 171 17.39 -18.85 36.76
C CYS A 171 15.87 -18.63 36.79
N GLY A 172 15.12 -19.22 37.74
CA GLY A 172 13.67 -19.08 37.82
C GLY A 172 12.92 -19.45 36.52
N ASP A 173 11.58 -19.40 36.55
CA ASP A 173 10.76 -19.66 35.35
C ASP A 173 10.56 -18.41 34.46
N ASN A 174 10.81 -17.22 35.02
CA ASN A 174 10.59 -15.91 34.38
C ASN A 174 11.90 -15.09 34.31
N MET A 175 12.89 -15.60 33.59
CA MET A 175 14.14 -14.88 33.33
C MET A 175 14.02 -14.05 32.05
N ASP A 176 14.38 -12.76 32.13
CA ASP A 176 14.56 -11.85 31.01
C ASP A 176 16.03 -11.42 30.95
N LEU A 177 16.65 -11.58 29.78
CA LEU A 177 18.03 -11.22 29.47
C LEU A 177 18.03 -10.10 28.45
N ASN A 178 18.68 -8.99 28.79
CA ASN A 178 18.88 -7.90 27.85
C ASN A 178 20.25 -7.26 28.05
N ILE A 179 20.63 -6.39 27.12
CA ILE A 179 21.86 -5.61 27.20
C ILE A 179 21.47 -4.15 27.34
N ASN A 180 21.92 -3.49 28.40
CA ASN A 180 21.64 -2.08 28.65
C ASN A 180 22.39 -1.15 27.66
N THR A 181 22.15 0.15 27.75
CA THR A 181 22.78 1.16 26.88
C THR A 181 24.31 1.23 27.00
N ILE A 182 24.88 0.78 28.11
CA ILE A 182 26.32 0.75 28.40
C ILE A 182 26.94 -0.59 27.95
N GLY A 183 26.13 -1.55 27.47
CA GLY A 183 26.61 -2.83 26.98
C GLY A 183 26.76 -3.91 28.06
N GLN A 184 26.19 -3.73 29.24
CA GLN A 184 26.19 -4.72 30.33
C GLN A 184 25.01 -5.69 30.18
N LEU A 185 25.25 -6.98 30.47
CA LEU A 185 24.17 -7.96 30.54
C LEU A 185 23.33 -7.73 31.79
N MET A 186 22.02 -7.72 31.60
CA MET A 186 21.03 -7.56 32.65
C MET A 186 20.17 -8.81 32.74
N VAL A 187 19.80 -9.18 33.97
CA VAL A 187 18.87 -10.25 34.29
C VAL A 187 17.71 -9.63 35.07
N ASN A 188 16.49 -9.72 34.54
CA ASN A 188 15.30 -9.10 35.12
C ASN A 188 15.51 -7.61 35.48
N GLY A 189 16.21 -6.87 34.60
CA GLY A 189 16.52 -5.44 34.79
C GLY A 189 17.61 -5.12 35.80
N LYS A 190 18.32 -6.11 36.37
CA LYS A 190 19.46 -5.92 37.28
C LYS A 190 20.76 -6.41 36.64
N THR A 191 21.90 -5.85 37.04
CA THR A 191 23.20 -6.42 36.65
C THR A 191 23.33 -7.85 37.18
N VAL A 192 24.08 -8.70 36.48
CA VAL A 192 24.27 -10.11 36.90
C VAL A 192 24.79 -10.21 38.33
N SER A 193 25.77 -9.38 38.72
CA SER A 193 26.28 -9.33 40.10
C SER A 193 25.16 -9.09 41.11
N ASN A 194 24.34 -8.05 40.90
CA ASN A 194 23.25 -7.68 41.81
C ASN A 194 22.13 -8.73 41.84
N TYR A 195 21.90 -9.40 40.72
CA TYR A 195 20.93 -10.47 40.61
C TYR A 195 21.38 -11.71 41.42
N LEU A 196 22.69 -12.00 41.46
CA LEU A 196 23.27 -13.15 42.16
C LEU A 196 23.63 -12.87 43.63
N THR A 197 23.63 -11.62 44.10
CA THR A 197 24.06 -11.24 45.47
C THR A 197 23.33 -12.01 46.56
N ASN A 198 22.01 -12.20 46.43
CA ASN A 198 21.17 -12.82 47.45
C ASN A 198 21.10 -14.35 47.37
N ILE A 199 21.88 -14.97 46.49
CA ILE A 199 21.89 -16.42 46.29
C ILE A 199 23.09 -17.01 47.04
N SER A 200 22.82 -17.87 48.02
CA SER A 200 23.85 -18.66 48.71
C SER A 200 24.43 -19.71 47.76
N PHE A 201 25.76 -19.81 47.70
CA PHE A 201 26.46 -20.64 46.73
C PHE A 201 27.78 -21.15 47.31
N GLU A 202 27.96 -22.47 47.32
CA GLU A 202 29.21 -23.13 47.66
C GLU A 202 29.68 -23.94 46.46
N THR A 203 30.92 -23.74 46.04
CA THR A 203 31.50 -24.41 44.88
C THR A 203 33.00 -24.57 45.05
N ASN A 204 33.47 -25.76 44.69
CA ASN A 204 34.88 -26.13 44.77
C ASN A 204 35.61 -25.85 43.44
N MET A 205 35.08 -24.94 42.61
CA MET A 205 35.76 -24.55 41.38
C MET A 205 36.95 -23.66 41.72
N GLU A 206 38.16 -24.20 41.54
CA GLU A 206 39.42 -23.50 41.81
C GLU A 206 40.16 -23.13 40.52
N TYR A 207 40.00 -23.92 39.47
CA TYR A 207 40.72 -23.73 38.21
C TYR A 207 39.95 -24.29 37.00
N ILE A 208 39.95 -23.55 35.90
CA ILE A 208 39.51 -23.97 34.57
C ILE A 208 40.72 -24.07 33.64
N ALA A 209 40.81 -25.12 32.85
CA ALA A 209 41.97 -25.37 32.00
C ALA A 209 42.10 -24.35 30.83
N ASP A 210 43.34 -24.01 30.47
CA ASP A 210 43.67 -22.99 29.47
C ASP A 210 43.21 -23.35 28.04
N ASP A 211 43.11 -24.64 27.73
CA ASP A 211 42.57 -25.14 26.45
C ASP A 211 41.08 -24.79 26.29
N ILE A 212 40.31 -24.84 27.39
CA ILE A 212 38.91 -24.43 27.43
C ILE A 212 38.80 -22.91 27.26
N LYS A 213 39.64 -22.12 27.96
CA LYS A 213 39.72 -20.66 27.79
C LYS A 213 40.02 -20.27 26.34
N SER A 214 41.02 -20.91 25.74
CA SER A 214 41.40 -20.72 24.33
C SER A 214 40.23 -21.04 23.39
N SER A 215 39.50 -22.13 23.66
CA SER A 215 38.32 -22.53 22.88
C SER A 215 37.18 -21.51 22.97
N ILE A 216 36.90 -20.99 24.17
CA ILE A 216 35.89 -19.95 24.37
C ILE A 216 36.30 -18.65 23.65
N ASN A 217 37.56 -18.20 23.81
CA ASN A 217 38.08 -17.00 23.14
C ASN A 217 38.01 -17.09 21.61
N LYS A 218 38.32 -18.27 21.04
CA LYS A 218 38.17 -18.53 19.61
C LYS A 218 36.71 -18.36 19.18
N GLN A 219 35.76 -18.88 19.97
CA GLN A 219 34.35 -18.74 19.68
C GLN A 219 33.87 -17.29 19.77
N ILE A 220 34.29 -16.52 20.79
CA ILE A 220 33.98 -15.08 20.91
C ILE A 220 34.42 -14.31 19.67
N THR A 221 35.66 -14.55 19.21
CA THR A 221 36.22 -13.88 18.04
C THR A 221 35.41 -14.18 16.77
N LEU A 222 35.10 -15.46 16.53
CA LEU A 222 34.29 -15.89 15.38
C LEU A 222 32.88 -15.28 15.41
N ASN A 223 32.26 -15.27 16.59
CA ASN A 223 30.93 -14.70 16.79
C ASN A 223 30.91 -13.19 16.56
N HIS A 224 31.92 -12.48 17.05
CA HIS A 224 32.01 -11.03 16.92
C HIS A 224 32.08 -10.61 15.45
N GLY A 225 32.97 -11.24 14.65
CA GLY A 225 33.07 -10.99 13.22
C GLY A 225 31.75 -11.27 12.49
N LYS A 226 31.06 -12.35 12.86
CA LYS A 226 29.76 -12.68 12.26
C LYS A 226 28.65 -11.71 12.67
N LEU A 227 28.61 -11.31 13.95
CA LEU A 227 27.64 -10.36 14.48
C LEU A 227 27.77 -9.00 13.77
N LEU A 228 29.00 -8.52 13.55
CA LEU A 228 29.26 -7.30 12.78
C LEU A 228 28.71 -7.41 11.36
N HIS A 229 29.02 -8.51 10.67
CA HIS A 229 28.50 -8.77 9.32
C HIS A 229 26.96 -8.80 9.30
N LEU A 230 26.32 -9.58 10.18
CA LEU A 230 24.86 -9.70 10.23
C LEU A 230 24.17 -8.37 10.58
N SER A 231 24.74 -7.60 11.51
CA SER A 231 24.21 -6.29 11.88
C SER A 231 24.32 -5.30 10.72
N SER A 232 25.46 -5.29 10.01
CA SER A 232 25.66 -4.45 8.82
C SER A 232 24.67 -4.81 7.70
N GLU A 233 24.51 -6.10 7.39
CA GLU A 233 23.56 -6.56 6.39
C GLU A 233 22.11 -6.27 6.78
N HIS A 234 21.74 -6.41 8.06
CA HIS A 234 20.40 -6.02 8.54
C HIS A 234 20.14 -4.53 8.37
N MET A 235 21.10 -3.66 8.71
CA MET A 235 20.98 -2.22 8.49
C MET A 235 20.82 -1.88 7.00
N LYS A 236 21.58 -2.54 6.11
CA LYS A 236 21.42 -2.39 4.66
C LYS A 236 20.02 -2.79 4.20
N LEU A 237 19.54 -3.97 4.61
CA LEU A 237 18.21 -4.47 4.26
C LEU A 237 17.10 -3.55 4.80
N GLN A 238 17.23 -3.05 6.03
CA GLN A 238 16.29 -2.08 6.61
C GLN A 238 16.25 -0.80 5.77
N ARG A 239 17.42 -0.29 5.36
CA ARG A 239 17.51 0.87 4.46
C ARG A 239 16.84 0.57 3.12
N TYR A 240 17.13 -0.55 2.47
CA TYR A 240 16.53 -0.90 1.17
C TYR A 240 15.00 -1.05 1.24
N VAL A 241 14.50 -1.66 2.31
CA VAL A 241 13.06 -1.71 2.58
C VAL A 241 12.50 -0.30 2.77
N LYS A 242 13.21 0.60 3.47
CA LYS A 242 12.81 2.01 3.57
C LYS A 242 12.76 2.69 2.20
N LEU A 243 13.77 2.50 1.35
CA LEU A 243 13.78 3.04 -0.02
C LEU A 243 12.54 2.57 -0.79
N LEU A 244 12.23 1.28 -0.74
CA LEU A 244 11.07 0.68 -1.40
C LEU A 244 9.72 1.30 -0.98
N HIS A 245 9.60 1.81 0.25
CA HIS A 245 8.39 2.49 0.75
C HIS A 245 8.35 4.00 0.42
N PHE A 246 9.49 4.69 0.45
CA PHE A 246 9.55 6.15 0.34
C PHE A 246 9.87 6.69 -1.06
N ILE A 247 10.47 5.89 -1.94
CA ILE A 247 11.24 6.41 -3.09
C ILE A 247 10.59 6.12 -4.43
N VAL A 248 9.69 5.17 -4.50
CA VAL A 248 9.07 4.85 -5.78
C VAL A 248 7.87 5.78 -5.94
N VAL A 249 8.11 6.94 -6.55
CA VAL A 249 7.10 7.60 -7.37
C VAL A 249 6.59 6.50 -8.28
N ARG A 250 5.30 6.30 -8.34
CA ARG A 250 4.74 5.27 -9.21
C ARG A 250 3.53 5.92 -9.79
N ILE A 251 3.64 6.54 -10.95
CA ILE A 251 2.42 6.89 -11.65
C ILE A 251 1.74 5.57 -12.06
N PRO A 252 0.49 5.29 -11.62
CA PRO A 252 -0.40 6.12 -10.77
C PRO A 252 -0.48 5.72 -9.28
N LEU A 253 0.16 4.62 -8.86
CA LEU A 253 0.08 4.07 -7.49
C LEU A 253 0.43 5.05 -6.37
N VAL A 254 1.36 6.00 -6.58
CA VAL A 254 1.70 7.01 -5.58
C VAL A 254 0.51 7.94 -5.31
N TYR A 255 -0.21 8.33 -6.36
CA TYR A 255 -1.38 9.20 -6.27
C TYR A 255 -2.57 8.49 -5.66
N PHE A 256 -2.75 7.20 -5.99
CA PHE A 256 -3.76 6.35 -5.35
C PHE A 256 -3.60 6.28 -3.82
N ARG A 257 -2.36 6.17 -3.34
CA ARG A 257 -2.04 6.03 -1.90
C ARG A 257 -1.97 7.36 -1.15
N SER A 258 -1.80 8.46 -1.87
CA SER A 258 -1.69 9.80 -1.29
C SER A 258 -3.05 10.45 -1.03
N ALA A 259 -4.14 9.73 -1.33
CA ALA A 259 -5.49 10.14 -0.96
C ALA A 259 -5.66 10.25 0.57
N ASN A 260 -6.69 10.96 1.01
CA ASN A 260 -6.98 11.10 2.42
C ASN A 260 -7.17 9.73 3.09
N ASN A 261 -6.50 9.49 4.24
CA ASN A 261 -6.60 8.24 5.00
C ASN A 261 -8.04 7.82 5.30
N PHE A 262 -8.93 8.77 5.58
CA PHE A 262 -10.34 8.48 5.81
C PHE A 262 -11.01 7.91 4.55
N LEU A 263 -10.77 8.54 3.40
CA LEU A 263 -11.31 8.08 2.11
C LEU A 263 -10.78 6.68 1.78
N LEU A 264 -9.47 6.49 1.93
CA LEU A 264 -8.82 5.18 1.78
C LEU A 264 -9.51 4.13 2.64
N MET A 265 -9.62 4.34 3.96
CA MET A 265 -10.25 3.39 4.88
C MET A 265 -11.71 3.11 4.51
N PHE A 266 -12.49 4.13 4.19
CA PHE A 266 -13.90 3.96 3.85
C PHE A 266 -14.08 3.07 2.61
N GLN A 267 -13.32 3.30 1.55
CA GLN A 267 -13.39 2.51 0.33
C GLN A 267 -12.86 1.10 0.50
N ILE A 268 -11.79 0.93 1.27
CA ILE A 268 -11.26 -0.39 1.63
C ILE A 268 -12.32 -1.19 2.37
N ASN A 269 -12.96 -0.61 3.38
CA ASN A 269 -14.01 -1.28 4.13
C ASN A 269 -15.19 -1.66 3.23
N ALA A 270 -15.61 -0.77 2.32
CA ALA A 270 -16.67 -1.08 1.36
C ALA A 270 -16.28 -2.25 0.43
N MET A 271 -15.05 -2.30 -0.07
CA MET A 271 -14.55 -3.41 -0.89
C MET A 271 -14.41 -4.71 -0.09
N ILE A 272 -13.99 -4.65 1.17
CA ILE A 272 -13.94 -5.83 2.06
C ILE A 272 -15.36 -6.38 2.28
N ILE A 273 -16.34 -5.52 2.57
CA ILE A 273 -17.74 -5.93 2.73
C ILE A 273 -18.26 -6.57 1.44
N LEU A 274 -17.92 -6.02 0.27
CA LEU A 274 -18.25 -6.62 -1.02
C LEU A 274 -17.65 -8.02 -1.17
N GLU A 275 -16.36 -8.18 -0.87
CA GLU A 275 -15.67 -9.49 -0.94
C GLU A 275 -16.23 -10.50 0.06
N GLU A 276 -16.56 -10.07 1.29
CA GLU A 276 -17.19 -10.92 2.31
C GLU A 276 -18.57 -11.39 1.87
N ARG A 277 -19.37 -10.49 1.28
CA ARG A 277 -20.68 -10.84 0.71
C ARG A 277 -20.54 -11.79 -0.47
N LEU A 278 -19.61 -11.55 -1.39
CA LEU A 278 -19.32 -12.45 -2.50
C LEU A 278 -18.91 -13.84 -1.99
N ASN A 279 -17.99 -13.90 -1.02
CA ASN A 279 -17.55 -15.15 -0.42
C ASN A 279 -18.69 -15.88 0.29
N THR A 280 -19.53 -15.17 1.03
CA THR A 280 -20.73 -15.73 1.69
C THR A 280 -21.68 -16.33 0.67
N VAL A 281 -21.99 -15.56 -0.38
CA VAL A 281 -22.89 -15.92 -1.46
C VAL A 281 -22.39 -17.13 -2.26
N LEU A 282 -21.07 -17.28 -2.44
CA LEU A 282 -20.49 -18.44 -3.12
C LEU A 282 -20.31 -19.66 -2.19
N ASN A 283 -19.77 -19.48 -0.99
CA ASN A 283 -19.30 -20.55 -0.12
C ASN A 283 -20.40 -21.14 0.78
N LEU A 284 -21.19 -20.30 1.48
CA LEU A 284 -22.20 -20.81 2.41
C LEU A 284 -23.31 -21.57 1.67
N ASN A 285 -23.77 -21.02 0.54
CA ASN A 285 -24.75 -21.68 -0.32
C ASN A 285 -24.23 -23.03 -0.83
N TYR A 286 -22.96 -23.11 -1.24
CA TYR A 286 -22.34 -24.37 -1.65
C TYR A 286 -22.34 -25.41 -0.53
N LEU A 287 -21.84 -25.04 0.67
CA LEU A 287 -21.76 -25.96 1.81
C LEU A 287 -23.13 -26.45 2.28
N GLU A 288 -24.12 -25.56 2.35
CA GLU A 288 -25.50 -25.94 2.72
C GLU A 288 -26.08 -26.95 1.73
N HIS A 289 -25.90 -26.73 0.43
CA HIS A 289 -26.43 -27.63 -0.60
C HIS A 289 -25.67 -28.96 -0.69
N LEU A 290 -24.35 -28.94 -0.47
CA LEU A 290 -23.52 -30.14 -0.37
C LEU A 290 -23.94 -31.02 0.82
N ASN A 291 -24.17 -30.40 1.99
CA ASN A 291 -24.65 -31.10 3.18
C ASN A 291 -26.04 -31.76 2.99
N LEU A 292 -26.84 -31.21 2.08
CA LEU A 292 -28.14 -31.76 1.68
C LEU A 292 -28.05 -32.82 0.57
N GLY A 293 -26.83 -33.20 0.14
CA GLY A 293 -26.61 -34.19 -0.92
C GLY A 293 -27.10 -33.74 -2.30
N ARG A 294 -27.18 -32.43 -2.55
CA ARG A 294 -27.67 -31.88 -3.82
C ARG A 294 -26.51 -31.66 -4.79
N ASN A 295 -26.73 -32.06 -6.04
CA ASN A 295 -25.78 -31.83 -7.14
C ASN A 295 -25.77 -30.39 -7.66
N TYR A 296 -26.72 -29.56 -7.20
CA TYR A 296 -26.86 -28.17 -7.61
C TYR A 296 -27.04 -27.28 -6.39
N TYR A 297 -26.51 -26.06 -6.49
CA TYR A 297 -26.65 -25.02 -5.48
C TYR A 297 -27.15 -23.72 -6.12
N THR A 298 -27.92 -22.95 -5.34
CA THR A 298 -28.48 -21.67 -5.79
C THR A 298 -27.81 -20.49 -5.10
N VAL A 299 -27.64 -19.41 -5.85
CA VAL A 299 -26.92 -18.22 -5.42
C VAL A 299 -27.76 -17.00 -5.77
N ASN A 300 -27.98 -16.09 -4.83
CA ASN A 300 -28.65 -14.80 -5.10
C ASN A 300 -27.61 -13.67 -5.21
N VAL A 301 -27.56 -13.01 -6.37
CA VAL A 301 -26.64 -11.90 -6.65
C VAL A 301 -27.32 -10.52 -6.71
N ASP A 302 -28.62 -10.40 -6.45
CA ASP A 302 -29.33 -9.11 -6.53
C ASP A 302 -28.75 -8.07 -5.57
N THR A 303 -28.45 -8.48 -4.34
CA THR A 303 -27.85 -7.60 -3.33
C THR A 303 -26.43 -7.18 -3.70
N LEU A 304 -25.70 -8.01 -4.44
CA LEU A 304 -24.36 -7.70 -4.94
C LEU A 304 -24.44 -6.70 -6.09
N ASN A 305 -25.35 -6.92 -7.04
CA ASN A 305 -25.59 -5.99 -8.14
C ASN A 305 -26.01 -4.61 -7.65
N PHE A 306 -26.91 -4.55 -6.67
CA PHE A 306 -27.32 -3.29 -6.04
C PHE A 306 -26.10 -2.58 -5.42
N LEU A 307 -25.31 -3.29 -4.61
CA LEU A 307 -24.12 -2.74 -3.97
C LEU A 307 -23.10 -2.23 -4.99
N LEU A 308 -22.78 -3.01 -6.03
CA LEU A 308 -21.83 -2.63 -7.07
C LEU A 308 -22.28 -1.39 -7.84
N ASN A 309 -23.56 -1.32 -8.21
CA ASN A 309 -24.11 -0.15 -8.91
C ASN A 309 -24.10 1.10 -8.02
N ASP A 310 -24.41 0.96 -6.73
CA ASP A 310 -24.33 2.07 -5.77
C ASP A 310 -22.88 2.56 -5.61
N MET A 311 -21.92 1.64 -5.48
CA MET A 311 -20.51 1.99 -5.38
C MET A 311 -20.05 2.74 -6.64
N LEU A 312 -20.39 2.28 -7.85
CA LEU A 312 -20.07 2.99 -9.10
C LEU A 312 -20.68 4.39 -9.13
N ARG A 313 -21.95 4.53 -8.75
CA ARG A 313 -22.66 5.81 -8.71
C ARG A 313 -22.02 6.79 -7.73
N ILE A 314 -21.70 6.33 -6.51
CA ILE A 314 -21.06 7.14 -5.47
C ILE A 314 -19.68 7.59 -5.92
N THR A 315 -18.88 6.68 -6.49
CA THR A 315 -17.55 6.99 -7.00
C THR A 315 -17.60 8.06 -8.09
N LYS A 316 -18.48 7.90 -9.09
CA LYS A 316 -18.67 8.90 -10.16
C LYS A 316 -19.09 10.27 -9.60
N SER A 317 -20.11 10.29 -8.75
CA SER A 317 -20.60 11.53 -8.13
C SER A 317 -19.52 12.23 -7.28
N THR A 318 -18.66 11.46 -6.62
CA THR A 318 -17.54 12.00 -5.85
C THR A 318 -16.50 12.66 -6.76
N ILE A 319 -16.13 12.00 -7.87
CA ILE A 319 -15.24 12.59 -8.88
C ILE A 319 -15.80 13.92 -9.37
N ASP A 320 -17.05 13.95 -9.83
CA ASP A 320 -17.68 15.15 -10.38
C ASP A 320 -17.69 16.30 -9.35
N THR A 321 -18.01 15.99 -8.10
CA THR A 321 -18.07 16.97 -7.00
C THR A 321 -16.70 17.55 -6.67
N GLU A 322 -15.67 16.71 -6.55
CA GLU A 322 -14.31 17.16 -6.21
C GLU A 322 -13.67 17.96 -7.36
N VAL A 323 -13.86 17.52 -8.61
CA VAL A 323 -13.42 18.26 -9.80
C VAL A 323 -14.07 19.63 -9.84
N HIS A 324 -15.40 19.69 -9.71
CA HIS A 324 -16.13 20.95 -9.75
C HIS A 324 -15.64 21.90 -8.65
N ARG A 325 -15.54 21.41 -7.41
CA ARG A 325 -15.07 22.20 -6.27
C ARG A 325 -13.66 22.75 -6.50
N ALA A 326 -12.76 21.95 -7.04
CA ALA A 326 -11.39 22.35 -7.30
C ALA A 326 -11.29 23.39 -8.41
N PHE A 327 -11.98 23.16 -9.53
CA PHE A 327 -11.97 24.09 -10.67
C PHE A 327 -12.60 25.44 -10.31
N VAL A 328 -13.69 25.45 -9.52
CA VAL A 328 -14.25 26.71 -8.98
C VAL A 328 -13.23 27.48 -8.14
N LYS A 329 -12.49 26.79 -7.27
CA LYS A 329 -11.44 27.42 -6.46
C LYS A 329 -10.29 27.94 -7.31
N MET A 330 -9.73 27.11 -8.19
CA MET A 330 -8.58 27.47 -9.02
C MET A 330 -8.92 28.59 -10.00
N ASN A 331 -10.14 28.64 -10.53
CA ASN A 331 -10.60 29.70 -11.40
C ASN A 331 -10.59 31.09 -10.75
N LYS A 332 -10.64 31.19 -9.42
CA LYS A 332 -10.47 32.48 -8.74
C LYS A 332 -9.11 33.11 -9.03
N VAL A 333 -8.11 32.33 -9.45
CA VAL A 333 -6.74 32.80 -9.73
C VAL A 333 -6.31 32.56 -11.17
N LEU A 334 -6.63 31.39 -11.71
CA LEU A 334 -6.27 31.03 -13.08
C LEU A 334 -7.26 31.58 -14.10
N ASN A 335 -8.51 31.86 -13.72
CA ASN A 335 -9.52 32.48 -14.56
C ASN A 335 -9.76 31.75 -15.90
N GLY A 336 -10.04 30.45 -15.82
CA GLY A 336 -10.40 29.60 -16.96
C GLY A 336 -10.22 28.12 -16.63
N ASP A 337 -11.21 27.28 -16.96
CA ASP A 337 -11.12 25.85 -16.70
C ASP A 337 -10.00 25.21 -17.54
N LEU A 338 -9.74 25.71 -18.75
CA LEU A 338 -8.65 25.22 -19.60
C LEU A 338 -7.28 25.55 -18.98
N LYS A 339 -7.11 26.73 -18.39
CA LYS A 339 -5.90 27.08 -17.63
C LYS A 339 -5.71 26.17 -16.42
N CYS A 340 -6.79 25.85 -15.71
CA CYS A 340 -6.75 24.91 -14.59
C CYS A 340 -6.26 23.53 -15.02
N LEU A 341 -6.81 22.99 -16.11
CA LEU A 341 -6.38 21.71 -16.68
C LEU A 341 -4.89 21.73 -17.03
N LEU A 342 -4.44 22.72 -17.82
CA LEU A 342 -3.03 22.82 -18.22
C LEU A 342 -2.10 22.94 -17.02
N ALA A 343 -2.45 23.80 -16.06
CA ALA A 343 -1.64 24.03 -14.87
C ALA A 343 -1.47 22.74 -14.04
N ILE A 344 -2.55 21.98 -13.81
CA ILE A 344 -2.51 20.75 -13.02
C ILE A 344 -1.58 19.71 -13.68
N PHE A 345 -1.74 19.44 -14.97
CA PHE A 345 -0.93 18.44 -15.66
C PHE A 345 0.56 18.85 -15.74
N LEU A 346 0.84 20.12 -16.04
CA LEU A 346 2.20 20.67 -16.00
C LEU A 346 2.85 20.47 -14.63
N TYR A 347 2.10 20.77 -13.57
CA TYR A 347 2.55 20.59 -12.21
C TYR A 347 2.88 19.12 -11.92
N ILE A 348 1.94 18.20 -12.18
CA ILE A 348 2.07 16.77 -11.84
C ILE A 348 3.27 16.14 -12.56
N LEU A 349 3.44 16.42 -13.85
CA LEU A 349 4.51 15.85 -14.65
C LEU A 349 5.89 16.36 -14.18
N ASN A 350 5.99 17.65 -13.84
CA ASN A 350 7.24 18.24 -13.35
C ASN A 350 7.59 17.76 -11.92
N ASP A 351 6.60 17.65 -11.04
CA ASP A 351 6.78 17.14 -9.67
C ASP A 351 7.20 15.67 -9.71
N ALA A 352 6.54 14.83 -10.53
CA ALA A 352 6.91 13.43 -10.73
C ALA A 352 8.34 13.27 -11.27
N MET A 353 8.73 14.08 -12.26
CA MET A 353 10.09 14.05 -12.81
C MET A 353 11.14 14.46 -11.77
N SER A 354 10.85 15.48 -10.97
CA SER A 354 11.75 15.93 -9.89
C SER A 354 11.92 14.84 -8.82
N GLU A 355 10.81 14.26 -8.35
CA GLU A 355 10.84 13.22 -7.33
C GLU A 355 11.49 11.92 -7.84
N ASN A 356 11.25 11.51 -9.09
CA ASN A 356 11.95 10.37 -9.70
C ASN A 356 13.47 10.64 -9.82
N THR A 357 13.87 11.87 -10.15
CA THR A 357 15.29 12.23 -10.22
C THR A 357 15.96 12.15 -8.85
N LYS A 358 15.35 12.73 -7.81
CA LYS A 358 15.84 12.60 -6.41
C LYS A 358 15.93 11.15 -5.96
N SER A 359 14.98 10.34 -6.40
CA SER A 359 14.89 8.92 -6.10
C SER A 359 16.03 8.13 -6.72
N ILE A 360 16.37 8.40 -7.97
CA ILE A 360 17.56 7.83 -8.63
C ILE A 360 18.83 8.30 -7.92
N GLN A 361 18.95 9.59 -7.59
CA GLN A 361 20.09 10.15 -6.87
C GLN A 361 20.30 9.51 -5.49
N SER A 362 19.22 9.11 -4.80
CA SER A 362 19.34 8.41 -3.51
C SER A 362 20.05 7.05 -3.61
N LEU A 363 20.12 6.46 -4.81
CA LEU A 363 20.86 5.23 -5.09
C LEU A 363 22.32 5.47 -5.44
N GLU A 364 22.74 6.71 -5.73
CA GLU A 364 24.14 7.05 -6.05
C GLU A 364 25.08 6.84 -4.84
N GLY A 365 24.52 6.76 -3.62
CA GLY A 365 25.26 6.35 -2.43
C GLY A 365 25.62 4.86 -2.36
N GLU A 366 25.10 4.03 -3.28
CA GLU A 366 25.45 2.62 -3.43
C GLU A 366 26.49 2.44 -4.55
N THR A 367 27.35 1.43 -4.43
CA THR A 367 28.26 1.11 -5.54
C THR A 367 27.47 0.52 -6.72
N GLN A 368 27.99 0.67 -7.94
CA GLN A 368 27.38 0.07 -9.12
C GLN A 368 27.25 -1.47 -8.99
N ASP A 369 28.22 -2.09 -8.32
CA ASP A 369 28.20 -3.52 -8.02
C ASP A 369 27.08 -3.88 -7.04
N ASP A 370 26.85 -3.09 -6.00
CA ASP A 370 25.74 -3.30 -5.06
C ASP A 370 24.38 -3.19 -5.79
N ILE A 371 24.22 -2.19 -6.66
CA ILE A 371 23.00 -2.00 -7.45
C ILE A 371 22.77 -3.19 -8.39
N ASN A 372 23.81 -3.68 -9.06
CA ASN A 372 23.70 -4.74 -10.04
C ASN A 372 23.49 -6.11 -9.40
N ASN A 373 24.15 -6.39 -8.26
CA ASN A 373 24.20 -7.71 -7.67
C ASN A 373 23.15 -7.94 -6.58
N HIS A 374 22.64 -6.89 -5.92
CA HIS A 374 21.64 -7.05 -4.88
C HIS A 374 20.21 -7.08 -5.47
N PRO A 375 19.43 -8.17 -5.30
CA PRO A 375 18.14 -8.34 -5.98
C PRO A 375 17.13 -7.22 -5.70
N ILE A 376 17.13 -6.66 -4.49
CA ILE A 376 16.23 -5.55 -4.14
C ILE A 376 16.63 -4.27 -4.89
N LEU A 377 17.92 -3.94 -4.90
CA LEU A 377 18.42 -2.70 -5.50
C LEU A 377 18.33 -2.73 -7.02
N SER A 378 18.71 -3.86 -7.64
CA SER A 378 18.65 -4.03 -9.09
C SER A 378 17.22 -3.82 -9.62
N ASN A 379 16.21 -4.40 -8.94
CA ASN A 379 14.82 -4.22 -9.32
C ASN A 379 14.30 -2.81 -9.01
N LEU A 380 14.72 -2.20 -7.89
CA LEU A 380 14.37 -0.82 -7.55
C LEU A 380 14.90 0.16 -8.62
N HIS A 381 16.18 0.05 -8.95
CA HIS A 381 16.83 0.86 -9.98
C HIS A 381 16.15 0.71 -11.33
N LYS A 382 15.84 -0.53 -11.74
CA LYS A 382 15.10 -0.80 -12.98
C LYS A 382 13.72 -0.12 -13.00
N ILE A 383 12.98 -0.18 -11.90
CA ILE A 383 11.66 0.47 -11.80
C ILE A 383 11.79 1.99 -11.93
N LEU A 384 12.79 2.60 -11.29
CA LEU A 384 13.00 4.05 -11.37
C LEU A 384 13.38 4.51 -12.79
N LEU A 385 14.21 3.73 -13.50
CA LEU A 385 14.54 4.01 -14.90
C LEU A 385 13.33 3.83 -15.84
N ASP A 386 12.55 2.77 -15.65
CA ASP A 386 11.32 2.55 -16.39
C ASP A 386 10.32 3.70 -16.15
N GLU A 387 10.21 4.17 -14.91
CA GLU A 387 9.36 5.29 -14.57
C GLU A 387 9.82 6.60 -15.21
N LYS A 388 11.13 6.89 -15.20
CA LYS A 388 11.68 8.07 -15.90
C LYS A 388 11.24 8.11 -17.37
N ASN A 389 11.30 6.96 -18.04
CA ASN A 389 10.84 6.82 -19.42
C ASN A 389 9.31 6.98 -19.55
N ASN A 390 8.55 6.41 -18.62
CA ASN A 390 7.10 6.57 -18.58
C ASN A 390 6.70 8.05 -18.40
N ILE A 391 7.30 8.78 -17.47
CA ILE A 391 7.01 10.22 -17.24
C ILE A 391 7.28 11.02 -18.51
N LYS A 392 8.40 10.74 -19.21
CA LYS A 392 8.72 11.36 -20.50
C LYS A 392 7.62 11.08 -21.54
N LEU A 393 7.21 9.82 -21.69
CA LEU A 393 6.14 9.43 -22.62
C LEU A 393 4.81 10.12 -22.27
N LEU A 394 4.47 10.23 -20.98
CA LEU A 394 3.26 10.92 -20.53
C LEU A 394 3.27 12.39 -20.89
N LYS A 395 4.42 13.04 -20.70
CA LYS A 395 4.61 14.43 -21.10
C LYS A 395 4.44 14.60 -22.61
N GLU A 396 5.07 13.77 -23.42
CA GLU A 396 4.93 13.79 -24.88
C GLU A 396 3.47 13.58 -25.32
N LYS A 397 2.76 12.61 -24.71
CA LYS A 397 1.33 12.38 -25.00
C LYS A 397 0.46 13.57 -24.63
N PHE A 398 0.71 14.18 -23.48
CA PHE A 398 -0.02 15.38 -23.05
C PHE A 398 0.24 16.57 -23.96
N GLU A 399 1.50 16.79 -24.34
CA GLU A 399 1.90 17.83 -25.30
C GLU A 399 1.20 17.65 -26.65
N MET A 400 1.21 16.43 -27.20
CA MET A 400 0.49 16.12 -28.43
C MET A 400 -1.02 16.34 -28.29
N PHE A 401 -1.63 15.94 -27.17
CA PHE A 401 -3.05 16.14 -26.93
C PHE A 401 -3.43 17.63 -26.96
N VAL A 402 -2.72 18.45 -26.19
CA VAL A 402 -2.99 19.88 -26.09
C VAL A 402 -2.74 20.59 -27.42
N GLN A 403 -1.67 20.23 -28.13
CA GLN A 403 -1.37 20.77 -29.45
C GLN A 403 -2.45 20.38 -30.48
N ASN A 404 -2.89 19.13 -30.51
CA ASN A 404 -3.86 18.66 -31.50
C ASN A 404 -5.28 19.15 -31.23
N VAL A 405 -5.68 19.30 -29.97
CA VAL A 405 -7.05 19.65 -29.58
C VAL A 405 -7.22 21.16 -29.42
N PHE A 406 -6.29 21.81 -28.73
CA PHE A 406 -6.41 23.23 -28.37
C PHE A 406 -5.41 24.14 -29.09
N ASN A 407 -4.48 23.55 -29.85
CA ASN A 407 -3.45 24.26 -30.61
C ASN A 407 -2.50 25.12 -29.77
N PHE A 408 -2.29 24.76 -28.50
CA PHE A 408 -1.31 25.42 -27.61
C PHE A 408 0.01 24.67 -27.62
N ASP A 409 1.11 25.43 -27.73
CA ASP A 409 2.43 24.91 -27.39
C ASP A 409 2.64 25.00 -25.87
N ILE A 410 2.67 23.83 -25.21
CA ILE A 410 2.92 23.73 -23.77
C ILE A 410 4.30 24.28 -23.39
N ASN A 411 5.24 24.33 -24.33
CA ASN A 411 6.59 24.83 -24.09
C ASN A 411 6.68 26.36 -24.06
N GLU A 412 5.63 27.07 -24.47
CA GLU A 412 5.58 28.51 -24.43
C GLU A 412 5.72 29.01 -22.98
N PRO A 413 6.59 30.01 -22.70
CA PRO A 413 6.78 30.53 -21.34
C PRO A 413 5.48 30.99 -20.67
N SER A 414 4.54 31.55 -21.44
CA SER A 414 3.25 32.02 -20.95
C SER A 414 2.39 30.87 -20.39
N VAL A 415 2.42 29.69 -21.04
CA VAL A 415 1.75 28.47 -20.62
C VAL A 415 2.49 27.80 -19.45
N ARG A 416 3.82 27.70 -19.52
CA ARG A 416 4.65 27.13 -18.43
C ARG A 416 4.48 27.89 -17.11
N ASN A 417 4.29 29.20 -17.16
CA ASN A 417 4.07 30.04 -15.98
C ASN A 417 2.74 29.76 -15.26
N LEU A 418 1.79 29.04 -15.88
CA LEU A 418 0.57 28.59 -15.19
C LEU A 418 0.89 27.71 -13.98
N GLN A 419 1.97 26.93 -14.03
CA GLN A 419 2.41 26.12 -12.90
C GLN A 419 2.84 26.99 -11.71
N GLN A 420 3.54 28.10 -11.96
CA GLN A 420 4.00 29.00 -10.88
C GLN A 420 2.82 29.60 -10.11
N LYS A 421 1.74 29.96 -10.82
CA LYS A 421 0.49 30.43 -10.20
C LYS A 421 -0.17 29.39 -9.28
N LEU A 422 0.01 28.09 -9.54
CA LEU A 422 -0.48 27.04 -8.62
C LEU A 422 0.34 26.96 -7.32
N TYR A 423 1.65 27.20 -7.37
CA TYR A 423 2.50 27.20 -6.16
C TYR A 423 2.10 28.31 -5.20
N GLU A 424 1.73 29.48 -5.73
CA GLU A 424 1.29 30.65 -4.95
C GLU A 424 -0.10 30.45 -4.30
N PHE A 425 -0.94 29.56 -4.83
CA PHE A 425 -2.37 29.47 -4.49
C PHE A 425 -2.79 28.18 -3.76
N ARG A 426 -1.92 27.58 -2.94
CA ARG A 426 -2.19 26.36 -2.13
C ARG A 426 -2.06 25.03 -2.90
N LYS A 427 -0.86 24.76 -3.42
CA LYS A 427 -0.39 23.44 -3.92
C LYS A 427 -1.01 22.23 -3.20
N GLY A 428 -1.04 22.24 -1.86
CA GLY A 428 -1.55 21.12 -1.06
C GLY A 428 -3.02 20.77 -1.32
N GLU A 429 -3.90 21.77 -1.50
CA GLU A 429 -5.33 21.52 -1.76
C GLU A 429 -5.55 20.93 -3.15
N ILE A 430 -4.86 21.46 -4.17
CA ILE A 430 -4.94 21.00 -5.56
C ILE A 430 -4.47 19.56 -5.69
N MET A 431 -3.36 19.22 -5.03
CA MET A 431 -2.84 17.86 -5.02
C MET A 431 -3.76 16.89 -4.28
N SER A 432 -4.37 17.32 -3.17
CA SER A 432 -5.38 16.51 -2.48
C SER A 432 -6.55 16.13 -3.39
N VAL A 433 -6.99 17.04 -4.26
CA VAL A 433 -8.07 16.76 -5.23
C VAL A 433 -7.58 15.78 -6.28
N PHE A 434 -6.40 16.01 -6.86
CA PHE A 434 -5.85 15.12 -7.87
C PHE A 434 -5.67 13.68 -7.33
N TYR A 435 -5.13 13.54 -6.10
CA TYR A 435 -5.01 12.24 -5.43
C TYR A 435 -6.37 11.59 -5.22
N THR A 436 -7.38 12.37 -4.84
CA THR A 436 -8.76 11.88 -4.69
C THR A 436 -9.31 11.37 -6.03
N ILE A 437 -9.11 12.11 -7.12
CA ILE A 437 -9.61 11.71 -8.45
C ILE A 437 -8.91 10.44 -8.93
N VAL A 438 -7.58 10.37 -8.86
CA VAL A 438 -6.83 9.16 -9.25
C VAL A 438 -7.25 7.97 -8.37
N HIS A 439 -7.45 8.19 -7.08
CA HIS A 439 -7.94 7.17 -6.16
C HIS A 439 -9.31 6.64 -6.58
N GLN A 440 -10.27 7.54 -6.82
CA GLN A 440 -11.62 7.19 -7.24
C GLN A 440 -11.66 6.48 -8.59
N LEU A 441 -10.88 6.92 -9.58
CA LEU A 441 -10.79 6.28 -10.90
C LEU A 441 -10.28 4.83 -10.79
N ILE A 442 -9.23 4.61 -9.99
CA ILE A 442 -8.70 3.27 -9.75
C ILE A 442 -9.71 2.41 -8.99
N THR A 443 -10.38 2.95 -7.96
CA THR A 443 -11.45 2.24 -7.25
C THR A 443 -12.60 1.88 -8.21
N MET A 444 -12.99 2.79 -9.11
CA MET A 444 -14.00 2.52 -10.13
C MET A 444 -13.60 1.34 -11.02
N ARG A 445 -12.35 1.31 -11.51
CA ARG A 445 -11.81 0.18 -12.30
C ARG A 445 -11.87 -1.14 -11.51
N GLN A 446 -11.62 -1.11 -10.20
CA GLN A 446 -11.74 -2.32 -9.37
C GLN A 446 -13.19 -2.77 -9.21
N ILE A 447 -14.13 -1.85 -8.93
CA ILE A 447 -15.56 -2.16 -8.84
C ILE A 447 -16.06 -2.74 -10.16
N ILE A 448 -15.63 -2.20 -11.31
CA ILE A 448 -15.96 -2.72 -12.64
C ILE A 448 -15.50 -4.18 -12.79
N LYS A 449 -14.28 -4.55 -12.37
CA LYS A 449 -13.82 -5.95 -12.43
C LYS A 449 -14.70 -6.90 -11.61
N TYR A 450 -15.16 -6.47 -10.43
CA TYR A 450 -16.11 -7.26 -9.64
C TYR A 450 -17.50 -7.32 -10.28
N LYS A 451 -17.93 -6.24 -10.94
CA LYS A 451 -19.18 -6.23 -11.71
C LYS A 451 -19.13 -7.18 -12.91
N GLU A 452 -18.06 -7.15 -13.70
CA GLU A 452 -17.83 -8.07 -14.81
C GLU A 452 -17.90 -9.53 -14.35
N PHE A 453 -17.31 -9.83 -13.19
CA PHE A 453 -17.40 -11.16 -12.59
C PHE A 453 -18.83 -11.57 -12.23
N VAL A 454 -19.60 -10.67 -11.60
CA VAL A 454 -21.01 -10.94 -11.28
C VAL A 454 -21.85 -11.10 -12.55
N ASP A 455 -21.61 -10.28 -13.58
CA ASP A 455 -22.27 -10.38 -14.87
C ASP A 455 -21.95 -11.72 -15.56
N ASP A 456 -20.71 -12.19 -15.47
CA ASP A 456 -20.31 -13.50 -15.99
C ASP A 456 -20.90 -14.66 -15.18
N LEU A 457 -21.01 -14.54 -13.85
CA LEU A 457 -21.76 -15.47 -13.01
C LEU A 457 -23.21 -15.57 -13.48
N GLN A 458 -23.85 -14.44 -13.78
CA GLN A 458 -25.23 -14.43 -14.27
C GLN A 458 -25.37 -15.17 -15.60
N LYS A 459 -24.46 -14.94 -16.55
CA LYS A 459 -24.45 -15.66 -17.84
C LYS A 459 -24.28 -17.17 -17.63
N LYS A 460 -23.33 -17.58 -16.78
CA LYS A 460 -23.08 -19.00 -16.46
C LYS A 460 -24.29 -19.64 -15.77
N GLY A 461 -24.87 -18.98 -14.77
CA GLY A 461 -26.03 -19.49 -14.02
C GLY A 461 -27.30 -19.62 -14.86
N GLN A 462 -27.47 -18.82 -15.92
CA GLN A 462 -28.58 -18.96 -16.86
C GLN A 462 -28.47 -20.21 -17.76
N LYS A 463 -27.26 -20.75 -17.97
CA LYS A 463 -27.03 -21.95 -18.79
C LYS A 463 -27.67 -23.20 -18.19
N TYR A 464 -27.62 -23.33 -16.87
CA TYR A 464 -28.12 -24.49 -16.12
C TYR A 464 -29.60 -24.37 -15.70
N ARG A 465 -30.27 -23.29 -16.10
CA ARG A 465 -31.70 -23.11 -15.87
C ARG A 465 -32.47 -24.16 -16.70
N SER A 466 -33.21 -25.05 -16.03
CA SER A 466 -33.95 -26.11 -16.72
C SER A 466 -34.99 -25.54 -17.71
N LEU A 467 -35.27 -26.25 -18.79
CA LEU A 467 -36.28 -25.87 -19.80
C LEU A 467 -37.64 -25.59 -19.15
N TYR A 468 -38.05 -26.43 -18.19
CA TYR A 468 -39.27 -26.26 -17.42
C TYR A 468 -39.30 -24.95 -16.63
N ARG A 469 -38.17 -24.57 -16.01
CA ARG A 469 -38.04 -23.31 -15.25
C ARG A 469 -38.02 -22.08 -16.16
N LYS A 470 -37.37 -22.17 -17.32
CA LYS A 470 -37.42 -21.14 -18.39
C LYS A 470 -38.85 -20.91 -18.90
N ILE A 471 -39.67 -21.96 -18.95
CA ILE A 471 -41.08 -21.89 -19.36
C ILE A 471 -41.92 -21.25 -18.24
N ILE A 472 -41.80 -21.72 -16.98
CA ILE A 472 -42.54 -21.14 -15.84
C ILE A 472 -42.25 -19.65 -15.67
N ASP A 473 -40.99 -19.23 -15.80
CA ASP A 473 -40.58 -17.81 -15.69
C ASP A 473 -41.20 -16.91 -16.77
N ARG A 474 -41.75 -17.48 -17.87
CA ARG A 474 -42.51 -16.74 -18.89
C ARG A 474 -44.00 -16.60 -18.57
N PHE A 475 -44.54 -17.41 -17.65
CA PHE A 475 -45.98 -17.50 -17.37
C PHE A 475 -46.35 -17.09 -15.92
N VAL A 476 -45.40 -17.14 -14.98
CA VAL A 476 -45.57 -16.73 -13.57
C VAL A 476 -44.60 -15.59 -13.29
N VAL A 477 -44.98 -14.66 -12.40
CA VAL A 477 -44.18 -13.47 -11.98
C VAL A 477 -42.69 -13.79 -12.04
N PRO A 478 -41.90 -13.11 -12.89
CA PRO A 478 -40.50 -13.46 -13.12
C PRO A 478 -39.77 -13.54 -11.78
N GLN A 479 -39.21 -14.70 -11.43
CA GLN A 479 -38.25 -14.74 -10.33
C GLN A 479 -37.10 -13.81 -10.68
N SER A 480 -36.54 -13.12 -9.68
CA SER A 480 -35.52 -12.10 -9.91
C SER A 480 -34.37 -12.67 -10.75
N SER A 481 -33.89 -11.88 -11.69
CA SER A 481 -32.77 -12.25 -12.57
C SER A 481 -31.48 -12.59 -11.81
N GLY A 482 -31.40 -12.26 -10.52
CA GLY A 482 -30.26 -12.54 -9.66
C GLY A 482 -30.23 -13.92 -9.00
N ILE A 483 -31.25 -14.76 -9.13
CA ILE A 483 -31.17 -16.15 -8.64
C ILE A 483 -30.50 -17.04 -9.70
N LEU A 484 -29.30 -17.50 -9.39
CA LEU A 484 -28.43 -18.31 -10.25
C LEU A 484 -28.35 -19.74 -9.74
N THR A 485 -28.21 -20.71 -10.64
CA THR A 485 -28.05 -22.13 -10.28
C THR A 485 -26.78 -22.68 -10.92
N PHE A 486 -25.97 -23.37 -10.14
CA PHE A 486 -24.71 -23.97 -10.57
C PHE A 486 -24.66 -25.45 -10.16
N HIS A 487 -23.90 -26.24 -10.89
CA HIS A 487 -23.57 -27.61 -10.48
C HIS A 487 -22.41 -27.57 -9.49
N THR A 488 -22.38 -28.49 -8.52
CA THR A 488 -21.41 -28.46 -7.41
C THR A 488 -19.95 -28.63 -7.84
N ASP A 489 -19.69 -29.29 -8.97
CA ASP A 489 -18.34 -29.45 -9.53
C ASP A 489 -17.73 -28.15 -10.11
N GLU A 490 -18.55 -27.14 -10.38
CA GLU A 490 -18.08 -25.84 -10.87
C GLU A 490 -17.59 -24.92 -9.74
N TYR A 491 -17.83 -25.30 -8.48
CA TYR A 491 -17.49 -24.46 -7.32
C TYR A 491 -16.01 -24.07 -7.31
N ASP A 492 -15.10 -25.03 -7.50
CA ASP A 492 -13.66 -24.77 -7.48
C ASP A 492 -13.22 -23.80 -8.59
N LEU A 493 -13.86 -23.87 -9.76
CA LEU A 493 -13.61 -22.94 -10.86
C LEU A 493 -14.10 -21.52 -10.52
N LEU A 494 -15.30 -21.40 -9.95
CA LEU A 494 -15.86 -20.11 -9.54
C LEU A 494 -15.07 -19.48 -8.38
N LEU A 495 -14.66 -20.29 -7.41
CA LEU A 495 -13.79 -19.86 -6.31
C LEU A 495 -12.44 -19.39 -6.84
N ARG A 496 -11.84 -20.13 -7.79
CA ARG A 496 -10.59 -19.74 -8.44
C ARG A 496 -10.73 -18.41 -9.19
N ASP A 497 -11.80 -18.23 -9.97
CA ASP A 497 -12.08 -16.99 -10.69
C ASP A 497 -12.21 -15.79 -9.71
N PHE A 498 -12.93 -15.98 -8.60
CA PHE A 498 -13.07 -14.98 -7.55
C PHE A 498 -11.73 -14.64 -6.86
N LEU A 499 -10.96 -15.66 -6.45
CA LEU A 499 -9.66 -15.49 -5.81
C LEU A 499 -8.67 -14.77 -6.75
N HIS A 500 -8.70 -15.06 -8.04
CA HIS A 500 -7.86 -14.38 -9.03
C HIS A 500 -8.15 -12.88 -9.14
N ILE A 501 -9.41 -12.47 -9.08
CA ILE A 501 -9.79 -11.05 -9.07
C ILE A 501 -9.28 -10.37 -7.80
N ARG A 502 -9.46 -11.03 -6.66
CA ARG A 502 -8.99 -10.56 -5.35
C ARG A 502 -7.47 -10.41 -5.32
N GLU A 503 -6.73 -11.39 -5.83
CA GLU A 503 -5.27 -11.40 -5.90
C GLU A 503 -4.72 -10.35 -6.87
N LYS A 504 -5.40 -10.10 -7.98
CA LYS A 504 -5.01 -9.06 -8.95
C LYS A 504 -5.25 -7.66 -8.40
N GLY A 505 -6.32 -7.46 -7.63
CA GLY A 505 -6.70 -6.17 -7.03
C GLY A 505 -5.69 -5.62 -6.01
N ASN A 506 -5.87 -4.36 -5.61
CA ASN A 506 -4.97 -3.69 -4.65
C ASN A 506 -5.52 -3.63 -3.22
N ILE A 507 -6.74 -4.13 -2.98
CA ILE A 507 -7.47 -4.03 -1.70
C ILE A 507 -6.72 -4.69 -0.54
N HIS A 508 -5.92 -5.71 -0.82
CA HIS A 508 -5.13 -6.41 0.20
C HIS A 508 -3.63 -6.06 0.14
N PHE A 509 -3.25 -5.07 -0.67
CA PHE A 509 -1.84 -4.81 -0.99
C PHE A 509 -1.40 -3.38 -0.67
N ASN A 510 -0.58 -3.24 0.37
CA ASN A 510 0.25 -2.05 0.67
C ASN A 510 -0.50 -0.70 0.56
N LEU A 511 -1.68 -0.60 1.16
CA LEU A 511 -2.58 0.56 1.00
C LEU A 511 -2.20 1.78 1.84
N LEU A 512 -1.53 1.57 2.98
CA LEU A 512 -1.11 2.65 3.90
C LEU A 512 0.42 2.83 3.93
N GLY A 513 1.09 2.50 2.82
CA GLY A 513 2.52 2.79 2.65
C GLY A 513 3.48 2.06 3.61
N GLY A 514 3.01 1.04 4.33
CA GLY A 514 3.83 0.19 5.17
C GLY A 514 3.42 -1.25 5.02
N ASN A 515 4.21 -2.05 4.30
CA ASN A 515 3.98 -3.48 4.26
C ASN A 515 4.35 -4.08 5.63
N ARG A 516 3.31 -4.31 6.44
CA ARG A 516 3.42 -4.89 7.79
C ARG A 516 4.21 -6.19 7.77
N THR A 517 4.09 -7.00 6.71
CA THR A 517 4.81 -8.26 6.57
C THR A 517 6.32 -8.05 6.49
N LEU A 518 6.80 -7.13 5.63
CA LEU A 518 8.23 -6.84 5.51
C LEU A 518 8.79 -6.24 6.81
N ARG A 519 8.05 -5.33 7.45
CA ARG A 519 8.46 -4.73 8.74
C ARG A 519 8.53 -5.79 9.84
N THR A 520 7.55 -6.68 9.93
CA THR A 520 7.54 -7.78 10.90
C THR A 520 8.72 -8.71 10.67
N LEU A 521 9.02 -9.04 9.41
CA LEU A 521 10.15 -9.90 9.07
C LEU A 521 11.50 -9.25 9.43
N LEU A 522 11.68 -7.95 9.18
CA LEU A 522 12.85 -7.20 9.65
C LEU A 522 13.00 -7.21 11.17
N GLN A 523 11.91 -7.11 11.92
CA GLN A 523 11.91 -7.21 13.38
C GLN A 523 12.27 -8.61 13.86
N LEU A 524 11.78 -9.66 13.18
CA LEU A 524 12.18 -11.04 13.47
C LEU A 524 13.68 -11.25 13.23
N CYS A 525 14.23 -10.73 12.13
CA CYS A 525 15.66 -10.76 11.88
C CYS A 525 16.46 -10.03 12.97
N LEU A 526 16.00 -8.85 13.40
CA LEU A 526 16.64 -8.09 14.49
C LEU A 526 16.60 -8.86 15.81
N PHE A 527 15.47 -9.49 16.11
CA PHE A 527 15.31 -10.33 17.29
C PHE A 527 16.32 -11.49 17.28
N GLU A 528 16.47 -12.19 16.15
CA GLU A 528 17.47 -13.26 16.03
C GLU A 528 18.91 -12.75 16.15
N ILE A 529 19.23 -11.56 15.62
CA ILE A 529 20.55 -10.92 15.80
C ILE A 529 20.78 -10.53 17.26
N ASN A 530 19.76 -10.05 17.96
CA ASN A 530 19.85 -9.70 19.39
C ASN A 530 20.14 -10.94 20.25
N LYS A 531 19.57 -12.10 19.91
CA LYS A 531 19.95 -13.36 20.57
C LYS A 531 21.44 -13.63 20.42
N LEU A 532 21.99 -13.50 19.21
CA LEU A 532 23.42 -13.67 18.98
C LEU A 532 24.24 -12.69 19.83
N LYS A 533 23.80 -11.43 19.91
CA LYS A 533 24.46 -10.40 20.72
C LYS A 533 24.49 -10.77 22.20
N ILE A 534 23.37 -11.25 22.75
CA ILE A 534 23.26 -11.72 24.14
C ILE A 534 24.14 -12.94 24.37
N ILE A 535 24.08 -13.93 23.47
CA ILE A 535 24.91 -15.14 23.57
C ILE A 535 26.39 -14.76 23.56
N ASN A 536 26.82 -13.89 22.63
CA ASN A 536 28.22 -13.44 22.59
C ASN A 536 28.63 -12.68 23.86
N LYS A 537 27.73 -11.86 24.42
CA LYS A 537 27.98 -11.16 25.69
C LYS A 537 28.10 -12.11 26.87
N LEU A 538 27.27 -13.15 26.94
CA LEU A 538 27.38 -14.22 27.94
C LEU A 538 28.77 -14.89 27.90
N TYR A 539 29.35 -15.10 26.71
CA TYR A 539 30.72 -15.63 26.61
C TYR A 539 31.79 -14.68 27.08
N ILE A 540 31.68 -13.40 26.73
CA ILE A 540 32.63 -12.38 27.17
C ILE A 540 32.62 -12.29 28.70
N GLU A 541 31.43 -12.21 29.31
CA GLU A 541 31.32 -12.14 30.77
C GLU A 541 31.71 -13.46 31.46
N LEU A 542 31.52 -14.61 30.81
CA LEU A 542 32.06 -15.90 31.28
C LEU A 542 33.59 -15.88 31.30
N MET A 543 34.22 -15.40 30.23
CA MET A 543 35.69 -15.28 30.18
C MET A 543 36.23 -14.32 31.24
N GLU A 544 35.63 -13.15 31.39
CA GLU A 544 36.00 -12.18 32.42
C GLU A 544 35.91 -12.80 33.82
N ALA A 545 34.86 -13.56 34.11
CA ALA A 545 34.72 -14.24 35.40
C ALA A 545 35.77 -15.36 35.61
N ILE A 546 36.16 -16.07 34.54
CA ILE A 546 37.25 -17.07 34.59
C ILE A 546 38.60 -16.38 34.84
N ASP A 547 38.86 -15.25 34.19
CA ASP A 547 40.10 -14.50 34.37
C ASP A 547 40.24 -13.98 35.81
N ILE A 548 39.17 -13.42 36.39
CA ILE A 548 39.15 -13.00 37.81
C ILE A 548 39.37 -14.20 38.76
N LEU A 549 38.84 -15.38 38.43
CA LEU A 549 39.07 -16.59 39.24
C LEU A 549 40.55 -17.01 39.24
N HIS A 550 41.23 -16.87 38.10
CA HIS A 550 42.64 -17.20 37.92
C HIS A 550 43.60 -16.11 38.40
N GLU A 551 43.12 -14.89 38.60
CA GLU A 551 43.94 -13.77 38.98
C GLU A 551 44.42 -13.89 40.44
N ALA A 552 45.74 -14.01 40.60
CA ALA A 552 46.39 -14.15 41.90
C ALA A 552 46.34 -12.84 42.72
N SER A 553 46.24 -11.69 42.06
CA SER A 553 46.20 -10.33 42.64
C SER A 553 44.84 -9.90 43.19
N VAL A 554 43.77 -10.67 42.97
CA VAL A 554 42.44 -10.33 43.53
C VAL A 554 42.47 -10.59 45.04
N GLU A 555 42.62 -9.51 45.80
CA GLU A 555 42.73 -9.52 47.27
C GLU A 555 41.37 -9.72 47.97
N ASP A 556 40.25 -9.34 47.34
CA ASP A 556 38.91 -9.47 47.92
C ASP A 556 38.35 -10.90 47.72
N PRO A 557 38.18 -11.69 48.80
CA PRO A 557 37.58 -13.02 48.70
C PRO A 557 36.14 -13.00 48.15
N ASN A 558 35.40 -11.90 48.35
CA ASN A 558 34.03 -11.77 47.87
C ASN A 558 33.96 -11.67 46.35
N GLU A 559 34.96 -11.08 45.71
CA GLU A 559 35.05 -10.96 44.27
C GLU A 559 35.27 -12.33 43.61
N LYS A 560 36.17 -13.16 44.17
CA LYS A 560 36.36 -14.56 43.74
C LYS A 560 35.08 -15.39 43.92
N ILE A 561 34.38 -15.24 45.05
CA ILE A 561 33.09 -15.92 45.29
C ILE A 561 32.04 -15.52 44.25
N MET A 562 31.92 -14.21 43.95
CA MET A 562 30.99 -13.71 42.95
C MET A 562 31.34 -14.20 41.54
N SER A 563 32.62 -14.25 41.17
CA SER A 563 33.07 -14.78 39.88
C SER A 563 32.72 -16.26 39.71
N LYS A 564 32.89 -17.09 40.75
CA LYS A 564 32.43 -18.48 40.71
C LYS A 564 30.91 -18.58 40.49
N LYS A 565 30.10 -17.72 41.14
CA LYS A 565 28.62 -17.67 40.94
C LYS A 565 28.29 -17.35 39.48
N LYS A 566 28.96 -16.34 38.93
CA LYS A 566 28.80 -15.91 37.53
C LYS A 566 29.14 -17.03 36.55
N ILE A 567 30.26 -17.74 36.75
CA ILE A 567 30.65 -18.86 35.88
C ILE A 567 29.56 -19.94 35.83
N VAL A 568 29.05 -20.38 36.99
CA VAL A 568 27.99 -21.39 37.05
C VAL A 568 26.70 -20.88 36.41
N PHE A 569 26.32 -19.62 36.69
CA PHE A 569 25.17 -18.98 36.07
C PHE A 569 25.28 -18.94 34.54
N TYR A 570 26.37 -18.39 33.99
CA TYR A 570 26.55 -18.25 32.54
C TYR A 570 26.59 -19.59 31.83
N ILE A 571 27.31 -20.59 32.37
CA ILE A 571 27.35 -21.94 31.78
C ILE A 571 25.94 -22.54 31.72
N TYR A 572 25.15 -22.37 32.78
CA TYR A 572 23.77 -22.86 32.80
C TYR A 572 22.89 -22.14 31.77
N VAL A 573 22.94 -20.80 31.74
CA VAL A 573 22.16 -19.98 30.80
C VAL A 573 22.52 -20.32 29.36
N LEU A 574 23.80 -20.55 29.06
CA LEU A 574 24.26 -20.94 27.71
C LEU A 574 23.78 -22.35 27.33
N ASN A 575 23.82 -23.31 28.26
CA ASN A 575 23.40 -24.70 28.00
C ASN A 575 21.86 -24.86 27.91
N LYS A 576 21.11 -24.02 28.62
CA LYS A 576 19.64 -24.04 28.68
C LYS A 576 19.00 -22.85 27.98
N PHE A 577 19.73 -22.17 27.11
CA PHE A 577 19.30 -20.94 26.46
C PHE A 577 17.90 -21.08 25.86
N ASN A 578 16.97 -20.26 26.35
CA ASN A 578 15.58 -20.27 25.91
C ASN A 578 15.27 -18.97 25.17
N ASN A 579 14.63 -19.09 24.00
CA ASN A 579 14.16 -17.94 23.23
C ASN A 579 13.22 -17.01 24.01
N ARG A 580 12.56 -17.50 25.07
CA ARG A 580 11.70 -16.68 25.94
C ARG A 580 12.47 -15.71 26.84
N TRP A 581 13.78 -15.86 26.94
CA TRP A 581 14.62 -15.02 27.78
C TRP A 581 15.15 -13.76 27.08
N VAL A 582 14.77 -13.48 25.83
CA VAL A 582 15.32 -12.39 25.00
C VAL A 582 14.23 -11.46 24.50
#